data_AF-A0A1U8BT59-F1
#
_entry.id   AF-A0A1U8BT59-F1
#
_cell.length_a   1.000
_cell.length_b   1.000
_cell.length_c   1.000
_cell.angle_alpha   90.00
_cell.angle_beta   90.00
_cell.angle_gamma   90.00
#
_symmetry.space_group_name_H-M   'P 1'
#
loop_
_entity.id
_entity.type
_entity.pdbx_description
1 polymer ?
#
loop_
_entity_poly.entity_id
_entity_poly.type
_entity_poly.pdbx_seq_one_letter_code
_entity_poly.pdbx_strand_id
1 'polypeptide(L)'
;METRTLWLMLLVLLAGSSGIGAEYVGLALSECKVPPEHRKDCGFPGISEEECNHRGCCFDSSILRAPWCFFPLHQTGYDPLVEKDCL
;
A
#
# COMPACT_ATOMS: atom_id res chain seq x y z
N MET A 1 41.71 -0.39 18.72
CA MET A 1 40.74 -0.34 17.61
C MET A 1 41.17 -1.37 16.59
N GLU A 2 40.48 -2.50 16.54
CA GLU A 2 40.91 -3.70 15.81
C GLU A 2 40.80 -3.46 14.30
N THR A 3 41.88 -3.68 13.55
CA THR A 3 41.90 -3.57 12.09
C THR A 3 40.78 -4.37 11.40
N ARG A 4 40.30 -5.42 12.07
CA ARG A 4 39.14 -6.22 11.67
C ARG A 4 37.84 -5.42 11.66
N THR A 5 37.60 -4.56 12.65
CA THR A 5 36.40 -3.72 12.67
C THR A 5 36.48 -2.65 11.58
N LEU A 6 37.67 -2.09 11.33
CA LEU A 6 37.87 -1.15 10.23
C LEU A 6 37.65 -1.79 8.85
N TRP A 7 38.11 -3.02 8.66
CA TRP A 7 37.88 -3.79 7.43
C TRP A 7 36.41 -4.12 7.20
N LEU A 8 35.69 -4.51 8.26
CA LEU A 8 34.26 -4.79 8.19
C LEU A 8 33.46 -3.52 7.87
N MET A 9 33.83 -2.38 8.47
CA MET A 9 33.19 -1.09 8.16
C MET A 9 33.46 -0.65 6.71
N LEU A 10 34.67 -0.87 6.18
CA LEU A 10 34.99 -0.59 4.78
C LEU A 10 34.20 -1.51 3.82
N LEU A 11 34.01 -2.78 4.16
CA LEU A 11 33.21 -3.73 3.39
C LEU A 11 31.73 -3.34 3.35
N VAL A 12 31.18 -2.84 4.45
CA VAL A 12 29.80 -2.33 4.51
C VAL A 12 29.63 -1.04 3.69
N LEU A 13 30.68 -0.21 3.59
CA LEU A 13 30.68 0.99 2.73
C LEU A 13 30.84 0.66 1.22
N LEU A 14 31.62 -0.37 0.88
CA LEU A 14 31.88 -0.79 -0.50
C LEU A 14 30.78 -1.68 -1.07
N ALA A 15 30.28 -2.62 -0.29
CA ALA A 15 28.98 -3.24 -0.53
C ALA A 15 27.91 -2.29 0.01
N GLY A 16 27.86 -1.08 -0.57
CA GLY A 16 26.69 -0.24 -0.44
C GLY A 16 25.52 -1.13 -0.77
N SER A 17 24.77 -1.52 0.25
CA SER A 17 23.49 -2.13 0.05
C SER A 17 22.81 -1.18 -0.92
N SER A 18 22.31 -1.71 -2.03
CA SER A 18 21.23 -1.02 -2.70
C SER A 18 20.13 -0.94 -1.64
N GLY A 19 20.18 0.12 -0.82
CA GLY A 19 19.00 0.67 -0.23
C GLY A 19 18.18 1.04 -1.43
N ILE A 20 17.31 0.11 -1.84
CA ILE A 20 16.16 0.43 -2.67
C ILE A 20 15.30 1.31 -1.76
N GLY A 21 15.71 2.57 -1.64
CA GLY A 21 14.88 3.64 -1.17
C GLY A 21 13.95 3.98 -2.33
N ALA A 22 12.68 3.62 -2.15
CA ALA A 22 11.53 4.03 -2.95
C ALA A 22 11.34 3.34 -4.32
N GLU A 23 11.00 2.06 -4.30
CA GLU A 23 9.73 1.67 -4.94
C GLU A 23 8.61 1.74 -3.89
N TYR A 24 8.13 2.95 -3.57
CA TYR A 24 6.84 3.08 -2.87
C TYR A 24 6.02 4.29 -3.32
N VAL A 25 6.30 4.92 -4.46
CA VAL A 25 5.50 6.09 -4.90
C VAL A 25 4.91 5.88 -6.28
N GLY A 26 4.37 4.68 -6.50
CA GLY A 26 3.63 4.33 -7.72
C GLY A 26 2.28 3.66 -7.47
N LEU A 27 2.06 3.02 -6.30
CA LEU A 27 0.85 2.21 -6.05
C LEU A 27 -0.30 2.96 -5.35
N ALA A 28 -0.02 4.00 -4.56
CA ALA A 28 -1.01 4.58 -3.63
C ALA A 28 -2.29 5.12 -4.33
N LEU A 29 -2.20 5.58 -5.58
CA LEU A 29 -3.37 6.07 -6.33
C LEU A 29 -4.16 4.95 -7.05
N SER A 30 -3.50 3.88 -7.50
CA SER A 30 -4.19 2.73 -8.07
C SER A 30 -4.88 1.89 -7.01
N GLU A 31 -4.37 1.92 -5.77
CA GLU A 31 -4.84 1.10 -4.66
C GLU A 31 -6.29 1.38 -4.21
N CYS A 32 -6.88 2.52 -4.56
CA CYS A 32 -8.27 2.84 -4.23
C CYS A 32 -9.30 2.49 -5.32
N LYS A 33 -8.87 1.92 -6.45
CA LYS A 33 -9.78 1.49 -7.53
C LYS A 33 -10.38 0.10 -7.25
N VAL A 34 -11.05 -0.04 -6.11
CA VAL A 34 -11.76 -1.26 -5.71
C VAL A 34 -13.23 -1.17 -6.15
N PRO A 35 -13.73 -2.12 -6.97
CA PRO A 35 -15.16 -2.20 -7.30
C PRO A 35 -16.02 -2.31 -6.05
N PRO A 36 -17.21 -1.69 -6.00
CA PRO A 36 -18.06 -1.66 -4.80
C PRO A 36 -18.42 -3.05 -4.26
N GLU A 37 -18.55 -4.06 -5.12
CA GLU A 37 -18.78 -5.46 -4.74
C GLU A 37 -17.62 -6.13 -4.00
N HIS A 38 -16.40 -5.61 -4.16
CA HIS A 38 -15.17 -6.12 -3.54
C HIS A 38 -14.67 -5.24 -2.40
N ARG A 39 -15.34 -4.11 -2.11
CA ARG A 39 -14.98 -3.23 -1.00
C ARG A 39 -15.18 -3.95 0.33
N LYS A 40 -14.10 -4.07 1.08
CA LYS A 40 -14.12 -4.54 2.48
C LYS A 40 -14.12 -3.34 3.40
N ASP A 41 -15.04 -3.33 4.36
CA ASP A 41 -15.17 -2.24 5.33
C ASP A 41 -13.90 -2.08 6.16
N CYS A 42 -13.36 -0.85 6.23
CA CYS A 42 -12.20 -0.48 7.04
C CYS A 42 -12.56 0.43 8.23
N GLY A 43 -13.79 0.94 8.26
CA GLY A 43 -14.18 2.05 9.12
C GLY A 43 -15.48 1.78 9.86
N PHE A 44 -16.31 2.82 9.95
CA PHE A 44 -17.64 2.73 10.51
C PHE A 44 -18.58 3.64 9.71
N PRO A 45 -19.90 3.37 9.73
CA PRO A 45 -20.88 4.22 9.04
C PRO A 45 -20.78 5.68 9.49
N GLY A 46 -20.69 6.60 8.53
CA GLY A 46 -20.60 8.04 8.80
C GLY A 46 -19.20 8.55 9.19
N ILE A 47 -18.15 7.72 9.06
CA ILE A 47 -16.75 8.17 9.15
C ILE A 47 -16.48 9.31 8.15
N SER A 48 -15.67 10.29 8.54
CA SER A 48 -15.26 11.36 7.63
C SER A 48 -14.19 10.86 6.64
N GLU A 49 -14.04 11.57 5.53
CA GLU A 49 -13.00 11.27 4.55
C GLU A 49 -11.60 11.33 5.18
N GLU A 50 -11.35 12.35 6.02
CA GLU A 50 -10.05 12.54 6.67
C GLU A 50 -9.74 11.39 7.65
N GLU A 51 -10.70 10.99 8.47
CA GLU A 51 -10.54 9.89 9.43
C GLU A 51 -10.35 8.55 8.72
N CYS A 52 -11.04 8.33 7.59
CA CYS A 52 -10.84 7.14 6.76
C CYS A 52 -9.43 7.10 6.15
N ASN A 53 -9.00 8.21 5.55
CA ASN A 53 -7.67 8.32 4.94
C ASN A 53 -6.55 8.21 5.99
N HIS A 54 -6.77 8.74 7.20
CA HIS A 54 -5.80 8.66 8.29
C HIS A 54 -5.60 7.22 8.80
N ARG A 55 -6.60 6.35 8.61
CA ARG A 55 -6.49 4.90 8.85
C ARG A 55 -5.73 4.16 7.74
N GLY A 56 -5.31 4.85 6.68
CA GLY A 56 -4.66 4.25 5.52
C GLY A 56 -5.63 3.53 4.58
N CYS A 57 -6.90 3.94 4.60
CA CYS A 57 -7.96 3.38 3.77
C CYS A 57 -8.49 4.38 2.75
N CYS A 58 -9.26 3.88 1.80
CA CYS A 58 -9.81 4.64 0.71
C CYS A 58 -11.23 5.11 1.04
N PHE A 59 -11.54 6.35 0.70
CA PHE A 59 -12.88 6.92 0.86
C PHE A 59 -13.56 7.15 -0.49
N ASP A 60 -14.79 6.64 -0.67
CA ASP A 60 -15.65 6.95 -1.81
C ASP A 60 -17.14 6.87 -1.42
N SER A 61 -17.79 8.03 -1.38
CA SER A 61 -19.22 8.19 -1.07
C SER A 61 -20.11 8.21 -2.32
N SER A 62 -19.56 8.02 -3.52
CA SER A 62 -20.30 8.09 -4.79
C SER A 62 -21.29 6.95 -4.97
N ILE A 63 -21.09 5.81 -4.28
CA ILE A 63 -21.90 4.60 -4.43
C ILE A 63 -22.68 4.33 -3.14
N LEU A 64 -24.01 4.30 -3.26
CA LEU A 64 -24.90 3.93 -2.18
C LEU A 64 -24.87 2.41 -1.96
N ARG A 65 -25.10 1.97 -0.71
CA ARG A 65 -25.12 0.55 -0.31
C ARG A 65 -23.78 -0.19 -0.38
N ALA A 66 -22.67 0.53 -0.56
CA ALA A 66 -21.32 0.01 -0.41
C ALA A 66 -20.60 0.73 0.75
N PRO A 67 -19.57 0.12 1.36
CA PRO A 67 -18.74 0.80 2.35
C PRO A 67 -18.09 2.04 1.73
N TRP A 68 -18.27 3.19 2.39
CA TRP A 68 -17.63 4.43 1.96
C TRP A 68 -16.16 4.46 2.35
N CYS A 69 -15.80 3.85 3.48
CA CYS A 69 -14.41 3.66 3.89
C CYS A 69 -14.02 2.19 3.73
N PHE A 70 -13.10 1.92 2.80
CA PHE A 70 -12.75 0.55 2.41
C PHE A 70 -11.24 0.35 2.27
N PHE A 71 -10.82 -0.90 2.43
CA PHE A 71 -9.42 -1.29 2.27
C PHE A 71 -8.92 -1.17 0.82
N PRO A 72 -7.64 -0.82 0.60
CA PRO A 72 -7.04 -0.77 -0.73
C PRO A 72 -6.91 -2.16 -1.38
N LEU A 73 -6.60 -2.19 -2.69
CA LEU A 73 -6.41 -3.39 -3.52
C LEU A 73 -5.55 -4.46 -2.84
N HIS A 74 -4.35 -4.07 -2.35
CA HIS A 74 -3.40 -5.01 -1.76
C HIS A 74 -3.94 -5.72 -0.51
N GLN A 75 -4.89 -5.10 0.20
CA GLN A 75 -5.50 -5.66 1.42
C GLN A 75 -6.81 -6.40 1.15
N THR A 76 -7.50 -6.10 0.05
CA THR A 76 -8.74 -6.78 -0.32
C THR A 76 -8.50 -8.13 -0.99
N GLY A 77 -7.29 -8.38 -1.51
CA GLY A 77 -6.98 -9.57 -2.29
C GLY A 77 -7.60 -9.54 -3.69
N TYR A 78 -8.12 -8.37 -4.09
CA TYR A 78 -8.58 -8.10 -5.44
C TYR A 78 -7.38 -7.57 -6.22
N ASP A 79 -6.85 -8.40 -7.11
CA ASP A 79 -5.77 -8.03 -8.02
C ASP A 79 -6.35 -7.72 -9.41
N PRO A 80 -6.34 -6.44 -9.86
CA PRO A 80 -6.82 -6.07 -11.19
C PRO A 80 -5.96 -6.64 -12.34
N LEU A 81 -4.78 -7.19 -12.03
CA LEU A 81 -3.88 -7.80 -12.99
C LEU A 81 -4.11 -9.31 -13.12
N VAL A 82 -4.54 -10.01 -12.06
CA VAL A 82 -4.90 -11.44 -12.13
C VAL A 82 -6.04 -11.71 -13.12
N GLU A 83 -6.91 -10.73 -13.39
CA GLU A 83 -7.96 -10.87 -14.41
C GLU A 83 -7.44 -10.64 -15.85
N LYS A 84 -6.24 -10.08 -16.03
CA LYS A 84 -5.66 -9.78 -17.36
C LYS A 84 -4.70 -10.84 -17.88
N ASP A 85 -4.38 -11.85 -17.07
CA ASP A 85 -3.45 -12.92 -17.44
C ASP A 85 -4.14 -14.17 -18.03
N CYS A 86 -5.46 -14.15 -18.23
CA CYS A 86 -6.24 -15.22 -18.85
C CYS A 86 -6.99 -14.77 -20.13
N LEU A 87 -6.33 -14.04 -21.04
CA LEU A 87 -6.81 -13.86 -22.41
C LEU A 87 -5.68 -13.95 -23.44
#